data_AF-A0AB36AGD9-F1
#
_entry.id   AF-A0AB36AGD9-F1
#
_cell.length_a   1.000
_cell.length_b   1.000
_cell.length_c   1.000
_cell.angle_alpha   90.00
_cell.angle_beta   90.00
_cell.angle_gamma   90.00
#
_symmetry.space_group_name_H-M   'P 1'
#
loop_
_entity.id
_entity.type
_entity.pdbx_description
1 polymer ?
#
loop_
_entity_poly.entity_id
_entity_poly.type
_entity_poly.pdbx_seq_one_letter_code
_entity_poly.pdbx_strand_id
1 'polypeptide(L)'
;QTDGVATIDDIKVPTESAVKEAAKKAVAEAATAKNNAIDASNLTDEEKAALKQKVTEAQNAADQAIDKATTNAAVTEAQTNGVNAINGIEVTTSTAKEAAKKVVAEAATAKNNAIDASNLTDEEKAALKQEVTKAQNAADKAIDNATTNAAVTEAQTNGVTTIDDIKVPTESAVKEAAKKAVAEAATAKNNAIDSSNLTDEEKAALKQKVTEAQNAADQAIDNAATNAAVTEAQTNGVTTIDDIKVPTESAVKEAAKKAVAEAATAKNNAIDSSNLTDEEKAALKQKVTEAQNAADQAIDNAATNAAVTEA
;
A
#
# COMPACT_ATOMS: atom_id res chain seq x y z
N GLN A 1 -105.92 6.02 12.08
CA GLN A 1 -104.90 4.95 11.98
C GLN A 1 -103.97 5.13 10.79
N THR A 2 -104.43 5.74 9.68
CA THR A 2 -103.63 5.97 8.46
C THR A 2 -102.41 6.90 8.65
N ASP A 3 -102.49 7.92 9.52
CA ASP A 3 -101.37 8.87 9.70
C ASP A 3 -100.18 8.29 10.49
N GLY A 4 -100.43 7.38 11.44
CA GLY A 4 -99.37 6.77 12.26
C GLY A 4 -98.55 5.69 11.53
N VAL A 5 -99.18 4.94 10.61
CA VAL A 5 -98.49 3.95 9.78
C VAL A 5 -97.56 4.64 8.79
N ALA A 6 -98.02 5.72 8.14
CA ALA A 6 -97.18 6.54 7.26
C ALA A 6 -95.97 7.14 7.99
N THR A 7 -96.12 7.54 9.26
CA THR A 7 -95.01 8.09 10.05
C THR A 7 -93.98 7.02 10.41
N ILE A 8 -94.40 5.76 10.60
CA ILE A 8 -93.51 4.63 10.89
C ILE A 8 -92.77 4.17 9.63
N ASP A 9 -93.47 4.10 8.49
CA ASP A 9 -92.88 3.71 7.21
C ASP A 9 -91.90 4.76 6.68
N ASP A 10 -92.08 6.05 7.03
CA ASP A 10 -91.14 7.13 6.75
C ASP A 10 -89.90 7.12 7.69
N ILE A 11 -89.85 6.25 8.71
CA ILE A 11 -88.65 6.10 9.55
C ILE A 11 -87.54 5.46 8.70
N LYS A 12 -86.65 6.32 8.19
CA LYS A 12 -85.39 5.89 7.60
C LYS A 12 -84.53 5.21 8.65
N VAL A 13 -84.31 3.91 8.49
CA VAL A 13 -83.24 3.20 9.17
C VAL A 13 -81.92 3.59 8.48
N PRO A 14 -80.96 4.23 9.18
CA PRO A 14 -79.67 4.55 8.59
C PRO A 14 -78.95 3.27 8.19
N THR A 15 -78.44 3.21 6.97
CA THR A 15 -77.64 2.09 6.46
C THR A 15 -76.15 2.21 6.78
N GLU A 16 -75.72 3.38 7.28
CA GLU A 16 -74.33 3.72 7.60
C GLU A 16 -74.21 4.19 9.06
N SER A 17 -73.09 3.86 9.71
CA SER A 17 -72.78 4.29 11.07
C SER A 17 -71.67 5.33 11.06
N ALA A 18 -72.00 6.57 11.43
CA ALA A 18 -71.01 7.66 11.51
C ALA A 18 -69.82 7.33 12.42
N VAL A 19 -70.02 6.50 13.45
CA VAL A 19 -68.95 6.05 14.35
C VAL A 19 -68.00 5.08 13.64
N LYS A 20 -68.54 4.14 12.84
CA LYS A 20 -67.72 3.22 12.03
C LYS A 20 -66.96 3.96 10.93
N GLU A 21 -67.61 4.90 10.25
CA GLU A 21 -66.97 5.73 9.23
C GLU A 21 -65.82 6.55 9.82
N ALA A 22 -66.02 7.18 10.98
CA ALA A 22 -64.97 7.91 11.68
C ALA A 22 -63.80 7.00 12.10
N ALA A 23 -64.10 5.79 12.59
CA ALA A 23 -63.09 4.80 12.96
C ALA A 23 -62.25 4.33 11.76
N LYS A 24 -62.90 3.96 10.65
CA LYS A 24 -62.23 3.56 9.40
C LYS A 24 -61.37 4.69 8.84
N LYS A 25 -61.87 5.93 8.89
CA LYS A 25 -61.10 7.12 8.50
C LYS A 25 -59.81 7.27 9.33
N ALA A 26 -59.89 7.08 10.66
CA ALA A 26 -58.71 7.16 11.52
C ALA A 26 -57.68 6.05 11.24
N VAL A 27 -58.14 4.83 10.96
CA VAL A 27 -57.25 3.71 10.55
C VAL A 27 -56.58 4.03 9.20
N ALA A 28 -57.33 4.54 8.23
CA ALA A 28 -56.80 4.91 6.92
C ALA A 28 -55.78 6.06 7.01
N GLU A 29 -56.00 7.04 7.88
CA GLU A 29 -55.03 8.11 8.16
C GLU A 29 -53.73 7.55 8.77
N ALA A 30 -53.82 6.61 9.72
CA ALA A 30 -52.65 5.95 10.28
C ALA A 30 -51.88 5.14 9.22
N ALA A 31 -52.59 4.39 8.37
CA ALA A 31 -51.98 3.64 7.26
C ALA A 31 -51.27 4.57 6.27
N THR A 32 -51.89 5.70 5.93
CA THR A 32 -51.31 6.73 5.06
C THR A 32 -50.04 7.31 5.67
N ALA A 33 -50.09 7.70 6.95
CA ALA A 33 -48.92 8.23 7.66
C ALA A 33 -47.77 7.21 7.70
N LYS A 34 -48.09 5.93 7.92
CA LYS A 34 -47.09 4.86 7.95
C LYS A 34 -46.45 4.61 6.59
N ASN A 35 -47.24 4.57 5.53
CA ASN A 35 -46.75 4.42 4.16
C ASN A 35 -45.84 5.59 3.76
N ASN A 36 -46.19 6.82 4.14
CA ASN A 36 -45.33 7.98 3.91
C ASN A 36 -43.98 7.88 4.64
N ALA A 37 -43.96 7.36 5.88
CA ALA A 37 -42.73 7.11 6.61
C ALA A 37 -41.86 6.02 5.95
N ILE A 38 -42.49 4.96 5.42
CA ILE A 38 -41.80 3.92 4.65
C ILE A 38 -41.22 4.51 3.36
N ASP A 39 -41.96 5.34 2.64
CA ASP A 39 -41.49 5.98 1.41
C ASP A 39 -40.29 6.89 1.61
N ALA A 40 -40.26 7.62 2.73
CA ALA A 40 -39.15 8.48 3.12
C ALA A 40 -37.91 7.71 3.63
N SER A 41 -38.02 6.39 3.87
CA SER A 41 -36.89 5.59 4.34
C SER A 41 -35.85 5.32 3.24
N ASN A 42 -34.62 4.98 3.65
CA ASN A 42 -33.54 4.59 2.72
C ASN A 42 -33.56 3.10 2.34
N LEU A 43 -34.71 2.44 2.53
CA LEU A 43 -34.94 1.05 2.12
C LEU A 43 -34.95 0.92 0.60
N THR A 44 -34.70 -0.29 0.12
CA THR A 44 -34.93 -0.64 -1.28
C THR A 44 -36.42 -0.69 -1.60
N ASP A 45 -36.78 -0.57 -2.88
CA ASP A 45 -38.16 -0.62 -3.35
C ASP A 45 -38.83 -1.96 -2.98
N GLU A 46 -38.07 -3.06 -3.00
CA GLU A 46 -38.55 -4.37 -2.56
C GLU A 46 -38.84 -4.43 -1.05
N GLU A 47 -37.96 -3.87 -0.22
CA GLU A 47 -38.16 -3.79 1.23
C GLU A 47 -39.34 -2.85 1.58
N LYS A 48 -39.48 -1.73 0.88
CA LYS A 48 -40.62 -0.81 1.01
C LYS A 48 -41.92 -1.50 0.64
N ALA A 49 -41.97 -2.22 -0.48
CA ALA A 49 -43.15 -2.95 -0.92
C ALA A 49 -43.59 -3.99 0.12
N ALA A 50 -42.65 -4.74 0.70
CA ALA A 50 -42.93 -5.70 1.75
C ALA A 50 -43.51 -5.05 3.03
N LEU A 51 -43.00 -3.88 3.45
CA LEU A 51 -43.55 -3.16 4.59
C LEU A 51 -44.93 -2.55 4.29
N LYS A 52 -45.13 -1.99 3.10
CA LYS A 52 -46.45 -1.47 2.68
C LYS A 52 -47.51 -2.57 2.63
N GLN A 53 -47.14 -3.77 2.21
CA GLN A 53 -48.03 -4.92 2.27
C GLN A 53 -48.47 -5.24 3.70
N LYS A 54 -47.56 -5.22 4.67
CA LYS A 54 -47.91 -5.37 6.10
C LYS A 54 -48.85 -4.26 6.59
N VAL A 55 -48.66 -3.02 6.13
CA VAL A 55 -49.57 -1.90 6.46
C VAL A 55 -50.97 -2.16 5.90
N THR A 56 -51.08 -2.58 4.63
CA THR A 56 -52.37 -2.92 4.01
C THR A 56 -53.06 -4.08 4.73
N GLU A 57 -52.32 -5.12 5.11
CA GLU A 57 -52.86 -6.25 5.88
C GLU A 57 -53.39 -5.81 7.26
N ALA A 58 -52.64 -4.97 7.97
CA ALA A 58 -53.05 -4.43 9.27
C ALA A 58 -54.30 -3.53 9.17
N GLN A 59 -54.36 -2.68 8.14
CA GLN A 59 -55.54 -1.85 7.85
C GLN A 59 -56.77 -2.71 7.55
N ASN A 60 -56.64 -3.69 6.64
CA ASN A 60 -57.75 -4.58 6.29
C ASN A 60 -58.26 -5.39 7.49
N ALA A 61 -57.37 -5.79 8.41
CA ALA A 61 -57.76 -6.47 9.64
C ALA A 61 -58.53 -5.56 10.60
N ALA A 62 -58.10 -4.30 10.73
CA ALA A 62 -58.78 -3.29 11.54
C ALA A 62 -60.16 -2.92 10.99
N ASP A 63 -60.29 -2.71 9.67
CA ASP A 63 -61.56 -2.38 9.01
C ASP A 63 -62.58 -3.52 9.19
N GLN A 64 -62.14 -4.77 9.05
CA GLN A 64 -62.99 -5.95 9.32
C GLN A 64 -63.44 -6.02 10.79
N ALA A 65 -62.58 -5.65 11.74
CA ALA A 65 -62.95 -5.62 13.17
C ALA A 65 -63.98 -4.51 13.46
N ILE A 66 -63.82 -3.34 12.85
CA ILE A 66 -64.79 -2.22 12.93
C ILE A 66 -66.14 -2.63 12.32
N ASP A 67 -66.13 -3.32 11.18
CA ASP A 67 -67.35 -3.79 10.53
C ASP A 67 -68.10 -4.81 11.38
N LYS A 68 -67.37 -5.71 12.06
CA LYS A 68 -67.96 -6.71 12.97
C LYS A 68 -68.45 -6.14 14.30
N ALA A 69 -67.96 -4.97 14.74
CA ALA A 69 -68.34 -4.38 16.01
C ALA A 69 -69.84 -3.96 16.03
N THR A 70 -70.54 -4.32 17.11
CA THR A 70 -71.99 -4.05 17.27
C THR A 70 -72.30 -2.91 18.25
N THR A 71 -71.29 -2.36 18.92
CA THR A 71 -71.43 -1.24 19.86
C THR A 71 -70.39 -0.16 19.57
N ASN A 72 -70.67 1.09 19.95
CA ASN A 72 -69.72 2.19 19.78
C ASN A 72 -68.40 1.92 20.52
N ALA A 73 -68.47 1.33 21.72
CA ALA A 73 -67.26 0.98 22.49
C ALA A 73 -66.39 -0.04 21.75
N ALA A 74 -66.99 -1.08 21.17
CA ALA A 74 -66.26 -2.08 20.38
C ALA A 74 -65.68 -1.47 19.08
N VAL A 75 -66.36 -0.51 18.46
CA VAL A 75 -65.82 0.24 17.31
C VAL A 75 -64.59 1.05 17.72
N THR A 76 -64.66 1.77 18.84
CA THR A 76 -63.52 2.54 19.37
C THR A 76 -62.34 1.63 19.73
N GLU A 77 -62.59 0.48 20.36
CA GLU A 77 -61.53 -0.48 20.68
C GLU A 77 -60.88 -1.06 19.42
N ALA A 78 -61.67 -1.46 18.42
CA ALA A 78 -61.16 -1.95 17.14
C ALA A 78 -60.33 -0.89 16.41
N GLN A 79 -60.78 0.37 16.42
CA GLN A 79 -60.02 1.51 15.90
C GLN A 79 -58.66 1.66 16.62
N THR A 80 -58.66 1.71 17.95
CA THR A 80 -57.44 1.88 18.74
C THR A 80 -56.44 0.74 18.48
N ASN A 81 -56.91 -0.50 18.48
CA ASN A 81 -56.07 -1.66 18.22
C ASN A 81 -55.50 -1.64 16.79
N GLY A 82 -56.32 -1.28 15.80
CA GLY A 82 -55.90 -1.15 14.40
C GLY A 82 -54.83 -0.08 14.19
N VAL A 83 -55.05 1.11 14.74
CA VAL A 83 -54.08 2.21 14.70
C VAL A 83 -52.77 1.82 15.38
N ASN A 84 -52.83 1.17 16.55
CA ASN A 84 -51.64 0.69 17.25
C ASN A 84 -50.87 -0.37 16.45
N ALA A 85 -51.58 -1.32 15.82
CA ALA A 85 -50.96 -2.34 14.98
C ALA A 85 -50.22 -1.73 13.78
N ILE A 86 -50.84 -0.78 13.06
CA ILE A 86 -50.21 -0.06 11.95
C ILE A 86 -48.99 0.73 12.43
N ASN A 87 -49.15 1.50 13.51
CA ASN A 87 -48.05 2.31 14.05
C ASN A 87 -46.88 1.45 14.54
N GLY A 88 -47.16 0.24 15.03
CA GLY A 88 -46.18 -0.73 15.50
C GLY A 88 -45.36 -1.44 14.41
N ILE A 89 -45.67 -1.27 13.12
CA ILE A 89 -44.85 -1.84 12.04
C ILE A 89 -43.48 -1.16 12.02
N GLU A 90 -42.39 -1.85 12.33
CA GLU A 90 -41.07 -1.22 12.37
C GLU A 90 -40.54 -0.90 10.96
N VAL A 91 -39.90 0.28 10.82
CA VAL A 91 -39.17 0.69 9.61
C VAL A 91 -37.68 0.69 9.98
N THR A 92 -36.99 -0.38 9.58
CA THR A 92 -35.58 -0.61 9.91
C THR A 92 -34.63 -0.07 8.83
N THR A 93 -33.33 -0.27 9.02
CA THR A 93 -32.32 -0.09 7.97
C THR A 93 -32.43 -1.19 6.89
N SER A 94 -31.86 -0.92 5.72
CA SER A 94 -31.87 -1.86 4.59
C SER A 94 -30.83 -2.95 4.81
N THR A 95 -31.31 -4.20 4.89
CA THR A 95 -30.45 -5.37 5.07
C THR A 95 -29.59 -5.63 3.84
N ALA A 96 -30.11 -5.35 2.64
CA ALA A 96 -29.39 -5.47 1.39
C ALA A 96 -28.21 -4.47 1.32
N LYS A 97 -28.45 -3.21 1.70
CA LYS A 97 -27.40 -2.18 1.72
C LYS A 97 -26.33 -2.48 2.77
N GLU A 98 -26.71 -2.92 3.97
CA GLU A 98 -25.77 -3.31 5.03
C GLU A 98 -24.87 -4.48 4.59
N ALA A 99 -25.45 -5.52 3.98
CA ALA A 99 -24.70 -6.64 3.45
C ALA A 99 -23.71 -6.19 2.36
N ALA A 100 -24.14 -5.32 1.45
CA ALA A 100 -23.28 -4.80 0.38
C ALA A 100 -22.09 -3.99 0.93
N LYS A 101 -22.32 -3.07 1.87
CA LYS A 101 -21.26 -2.28 2.51
C LYS A 101 -20.26 -3.16 3.24
N LYS A 102 -20.72 -4.25 3.88
CA LYS A 102 -19.83 -5.22 4.52
C LYS A 102 -18.86 -5.86 3.52
N VAL A 103 -19.34 -6.26 2.34
CA VAL A 103 -18.48 -6.84 1.29
C VAL A 103 -17.46 -5.82 0.78
N VAL A 104 -17.87 -4.56 0.56
CA VAL A 104 -16.93 -3.49 0.16
C VAL A 104 -15.87 -3.24 1.23
N ALA A 105 -16.26 -3.22 2.51
CA ALA A 105 -15.32 -3.06 3.62
C ALA A 105 -14.32 -4.22 3.75
N GLU A 106 -14.75 -5.44 3.47
CA GLU A 106 -13.88 -6.63 3.41
C GLU A 106 -12.86 -6.51 2.27
N ALA A 107 -13.28 -6.06 1.08
CA ALA A 107 -12.37 -5.80 -0.04
C ALA A 107 -11.35 -4.68 0.27
N ALA A 108 -11.80 -3.57 0.87
CA ALA A 108 -10.92 -2.49 1.31
C ALA A 108 -9.89 -2.98 2.34
N THR A 109 -10.32 -3.81 3.29
CA THR A 109 -9.44 -4.44 4.29
C THR A 109 -8.41 -5.33 3.63
N ALA A 110 -8.82 -6.20 2.70
CA ALA A 110 -7.91 -7.08 1.97
C ALA A 110 -6.86 -6.29 1.16
N LYS A 111 -7.28 -5.22 0.49
CA LYS A 111 -6.37 -4.34 -0.27
C LYS A 111 -5.39 -3.61 0.65
N ASN A 112 -5.85 -3.09 1.79
CA ASN A 112 -4.97 -2.46 2.79
C ASN A 112 -3.93 -3.44 3.35
N ASN A 113 -4.31 -4.69 3.60
CA ASN A 113 -3.37 -5.73 4.04
C ASN A 113 -2.31 -6.03 2.96
N ALA A 114 -2.71 -6.07 1.67
CA ALA A 114 -1.76 -6.23 0.57
C ALA A 114 -0.79 -5.05 0.45
N ILE A 115 -1.27 -3.81 0.67
CA ILE A 115 -0.42 -2.61 0.73
C ILE A 115 0.56 -2.70 1.90
N ASP A 116 0.10 -3.12 3.08
CA ASP A 116 0.95 -3.24 4.27
C ASP A 116 2.08 -4.26 4.10
N ALA A 117 1.79 -5.37 3.42
CA ALA A 117 2.76 -6.42 3.10
C ALA A 117 3.76 -6.05 1.99
N SER A 118 3.60 -4.90 1.32
CA SER A 118 4.53 -4.46 0.27
C SER A 118 5.85 -3.91 0.82
N ASN A 119 6.89 -3.88 -0.02
CA ASN A 119 8.21 -3.31 0.30
C ASN A 119 8.30 -1.78 0.11
N LEU A 120 7.15 -1.14 -0.12
CA LEU A 120 7.02 0.30 -0.27
C LEU A 120 7.38 1.04 1.02
N THR A 121 7.69 2.34 0.89
CA THR A 121 7.86 3.19 2.06
C THR A 121 6.52 3.53 2.71
N ASP A 122 6.55 3.94 3.97
CA ASP A 122 5.35 4.32 4.73
C ASP A 122 4.56 5.44 4.04
N GLU A 123 5.25 6.39 3.40
CA GLU A 123 4.62 7.47 2.64
C GLU A 123 3.90 6.96 1.37
N GLU A 124 4.52 6.04 0.63
CA GLU A 124 3.92 5.39 -0.54
C GLU A 124 2.71 4.54 -0.14
N LYS A 125 2.81 3.78 0.96
CA LYS A 125 1.70 2.99 1.53
C LYS A 125 0.55 3.89 1.97
N ALA A 126 0.83 4.99 2.66
CA ALA A 126 -0.19 5.93 3.13
C ALA A 126 -0.97 6.55 1.96
N ALA A 127 -0.29 6.90 0.87
CA ALA A 127 -0.93 7.40 -0.34
C ALA A 127 -1.89 6.36 -0.95
N LEU A 128 -1.46 5.10 -1.08
CA LEU A 128 -2.32 4.02 -1.58
C LEU A 128 -3.53 3.74 -0.67
N LYS A 129 -3.34 3.72 0.65
CA LYS A 129 -4.44 3.55 1.62
C LYS A 129 -5.47 4.68 1.54
N GLN A 130 -5.03 5.89 1.23
CA GLN A 130 -5.95 7.00 0.98
C GLN A 130 -6.81 6.75 -0.26
N GLU A 131 -6.22 6.21 -1.34
CA GLU A 131 -6.98 5.83 -2.53
C GLU A 131 -7.99 4.71 -2.24
N VAL A 132 -7.63 3.70 -1.43
CA VAL A 132 -8.56 2.66 -0.97
C VAL A 132 -9.73 3.28 -0.21
N THR A 133 -9.45 4.20 0.72
CA THR A 133 -10.47 4.89 1.53
C THR A 133 -11.41 5.70 0.64
N LYS A 134 -10.89 6.40 -0.37
CA LYS A 134 -11.70 7.15 -1.34
C LYS A 134 -12.62 6.22 -2.15
N ALA A 135 -12.08 5.10 -2.63
CA ALA A 135 -12.85 4.11 -3.39
C ALA A 135 -13.97 3.48 -2.54
N GLN A 136 -13.68 3.10 -1.30
CA GLN A 136 -14.69 2.58 -0.36
C GLN A 136 -15.80 3.60 -0.10
N ASN A 137 -15.46 4.85 0.22
CA ASN A 137 -16.46 5.89 0.47
C ASN A 137 -17.34 6.16 -0.76
N ALA A 138 -16.76 6.11 -1.96
CA ALA A 138 -17.52 6.26 -3.20
C ALA A 138 -18.51 5.10 -3.42
N ALA A 139 -18.08 3.87 -3.15
CA ALA A 139 -18.92 2.68 -3.22
C ALA A 139 -20.06 2.71 -2.18
N ASP A 140 -19.76 3.06 -0.92
CA ASP A 140 -20.76 3.18 0.14
C ASP A 140 -21.84 4.21 -0.20
N LYS A 141 -21.42 5.35 -0.79
CA LYS A 141 -22.35 6.38 -1.27
C LYS A 141 -23.22 5.88 -2.43
N ALA A 142 -22.65 5.10 -3.36
CA ALA A 142 -23.42 4.51 -4.45
C ALA A 142 -24.45 3.49 -3.93
N ILE A 143 -24.07 2.67 -2.94
CA ILE A 143 -24.98 1.73 -2.27
C ILE A 143 -26.10 2.48 -1.54
N ASP A 144 -25.78 3.58 -0.84
CA ASP A 144 -26.79 4.39 -0.16
C ASP A 144 -27.79 5.00 -1.14
N ASN A 145 -27.35 5.43 -2.32
CA ASN A 145 -28.20 6.01 -3.35
C ASN A 145 -29.00 4.98 -4.15
N ALA A 146 -28.64 3.70 -4.12
CA ALA A 146 -29.35 2.67 -4.86
C ALA A 146 -30.77 2.46 -4.30
N THR A 147 -31.77 2.40 -5.19
CA THR A 147 -33.18 2.24 -4.78
C THR A 147 -33.67 0.80 -4.88
N THR A 148 -33.01 -0.08 -5.63
CA THR A 148 -33.40 -1.48 -5.77
C THR A 148 -32.31 -2.42 -5.29
N ASN A 149 -32.67 -3.65 -4.93
CA ASN A 149 -31.70 -4.69 -4.57
C ASN A 149 -30.67 -4.96 -5.70
N ALA A 150 -31.12 -4.89 -6.96
CA ALA A 150 -30.24 -5.05 -8.11
C ALA A 150 -29.20 -3.92 -8.20
N ALA A 151 -29.62 -2.66 -8.04
CA ALA A 151 -28.73 -1.51 -8.05
C ALA A 151 -27.75 -1.52 -6.86
N VAL A 152 -28.18 -2.02 -5.69
CA VAL A 152 -27.30 -2.24 -4.54
C VAL A 152 -26.20 -3.26 -4.88
N THR A 153 -26.57 -4.37 -5.52
CA THR A 153 -25.63 -5.42 -5.95
C THR A 153 -24.64 -4.92 -7.00
N GLU A 154 -25.12 -4.10 -7.94
CA GLU A 154 -24.26 -3.47 -8.95
C GLU A 154 -23.28 -2.48 -8.31
N ALA A 155 -23.76 -1.60 -7.42
CA ALA A 155 -22.91 -0.66 -6.70
C ALA A 155 -21.84 -1.36 -5.85
N GLN A 156 -22.21 -2.46 -5.18
CA GLN A 156 -21.26 -3.33 -4.47
C GLN A 156 -20.19 -3.87 -5.42
N THR A 157 -20.61 -4.48 -6.53
CA THR A 157 -19.69 -5.13 -7.48
C THR A 157 -18.71 -4.13 -8.09
N ASN A 158 -19.21 -2.96 -8.49
CA ASN A 158 -18.38 -1.88 -9.03
C ASN A 158 -17.42 -1.33 -7.96
N GLY A 159 -17.89 -1.20 -6.71
CA GLY A 159 -17.08 -0.75 -5.58
C GLY A 159 -15.92 -1.70 -5.28
N VAL A 160 -16.20 -3.00 -5.18
CA VAL A 160 -15.18 -4.04 -4.98
C VAL A 160 -14.17 -4.02 -6.14
N THR A 161 -14.64 -4.01 -7.39
CA THR A 161 -13.76 -3.97 -8.57
C THR A 161 -12.85 -2.75 -8.53
N THR A 162 -13.38 -1.56 -8.21
CA THR A 162 -12.59 -0.33 -8.13
C THR A 162 -11.50 -0.42 -7.05
N ILE A 163 -11.80 -1.02 -5.90
CA ILE A 163 -10.82 -1.24 -4.83
C ILE A 163 -9.76 -2.25 -5.30
N ASP A 164 -10.17 -3.36 -5.91
CA ASP A 164 -9.27 -4.42 -6.39
C ASP A 164 -8.34 -3.95 -7.51
N ASP A 165 -8.80 -3.01 -8.34
CA ASP A 165 -8.00 -2.40 -9.41
C ASP A 165 -6.94 -1.40 -8.91
N ILE A 166 -6.97 -1.02 -7.62
CA ILE A 166 -5.89 -0.21 -7.03
C ILE A 166 -4.59 -1.02 -7.09
N LYS A 167 -3.68 -0.56 -7.94
CA LYS A 167 -2.37 -1.18 -8.17
C LYS A 167 -1.46 -0.91 -6.98
N VAL A 168 -0.87 -1.97 -6.45
CA VAL A 168 0.22 -1.90 -5.46
C VAL A 168 1.52 -2.16 -6.23
N PRO A 169 2.41 -1.16 -6.38
CA PRO A 169 3.69 -1.36 -7.03
C PRO A 169 4.52 -2.44 -6.32
N THR A 170 5.27 -3.23 -7.09
CA THR A 170 6.14 -4.28 -6.54
C THR A 170 7.39 -3.70 -5.90
N GLU A 171 7.86 -2.55 -6.39
CA GLU A 171 9.06 -1.87 -5.94
C GLU A 171 8.78 -0.41 -5.59
N SER A 172 9.53 0.12 -4.62
CA SER A 172 9.50 1.52 -4.22
C SER A 172 10.35 2.36 -5.17
N ALA A 173 9.79 3.43 -5.72
CA ALA A 173 10.53 4.32 -6.61
C ALA A 173 11.69 5.03 -5.87
N VAL A 174 11.51 5.29 -4.59
CA VAL A 174 12.52 5.93 -3.73
C VAL A 174 13.68 4.98 -3.45
N LYS A 175 13.39 3.71 -3.15
CA LYS A 175 14.43 2.68 -2.96
C LYS A 175 15.21 2.41 -4.24
N GLU A 176 14.54 2.31 -5.39
CA GLU A 176 15.20 2.12 -6.69
C GLU A 176 16.15 3.27 -7.02
N ALA A 177 15.73 4.51 -6.79
CA ALA A 177 16.58 5.68 -7.00
C ALA A 177 17.82 5.68 -6.08
N ALA A 178 17.63 5.28 -4.81
CA ALA A 178 18.71 5.17 -3.85
C ALA A 178 19.74 4.10 -4.22
N LYS A 179 19.29 2.88 -4.59
CA LYS A 179 20.18 1.79 -5.04
C LYS A 179 20.96 2.18 -6.28
N LYS A 180 20.32 2.89 -7.22
CA LYS A 180 20.99 3.41 -8.42
C LYS A 180 22.15 4.35 -8.07
N ALA A 181 21.97 5.25 -7.09
CA ALA A 181 23.04 6.16 -6.66
C ALA A 181 24.20 5.41 -5.98
N VAL A 182 23.91 4.39 -5.16
CA VAL A 182 24.94 3.53 -4.56
C VAL A 182 25.72 2.77 -5.65
N ALA A 183 25.03 2.21 -6.63
CA ALA A 183 25.67 1.50 -7.75
C ALA A 183 26.56 2.41 -8.62
N GLU A 184 26.15 3.67 -8.81
CA GLU A 184 26.97 4.68 -9.49
C GLU A 184 28.25 5.00 -8.70
N ALA A 185 28.17 5.16 -7.38
CA ALA A 185 29.34 5.36 -6.52
C ALA A 185 30.29 4.14 -6.56
N ALA A 186 29.75 2.92 -6.47
CA ALA A 186 30.52 1.68 -6.58
C ALA A 186 31.26 1.58 -7.93
N THR A 187 30.57 1.92 -9.02
CA THR A 187 31.16 1.97 -10.36
C THR A 187 32.31 2.97 -10.44
N ALA A 188 32.10 4.19 -9.94
CA ALA A 188 33.12 5.23 -9.91
C ALA A 188 34.35 4.80 -9.11
N LYS A 189 34.15 4.19 -7.93
CA LYS A 189 35.26 3.70 -7.09
C LYS A 189 36.02 2.56 -7.76
N ASN A 190 35.33 1.62 -8.40
CA ASN A 190 35.97 0.53 -9.15
C ASN A 190 36.83 1.06 -10.31
N ASN A 191 36.35 2.08 -11.04
CA ASN A 191 37.14 2.72 -12.10
C ASN A 191 38.42 3.39 -11.55
N ALA A 192 38.33 4.02 -10.37
CA ALA A 192 39.50 4.59 -9.70
C ALA A 192 40.51 3.51 -9.26
N ILE A 193 40.03 2.37 -8.75
CA ILE A 193 40.87 1.21 -8.42
C ILE A 193 41.55 0.65 -9.68
N ASP A 194 40.82 0.49 -10.78
CA ASP A 194 41.36 -0.02 -12.04
C ASP A 194 42.47 0.86 -12.61
N SER A 195 42.33 2.17 -12.46
CA SER A 195 43.30 3.16 -12.92
C SER A 195 44.54 3.30 -12.03
N SER A 196 44.61 2.59 -10.89
CA SER A 196 45.76 2.65 -9.97
C SER A 196 46.97 1.83 -10.45
N ASN A 197 48.16 2.13 -9.92
CA ASN A 197 49.40 1.38 -10.18
C ASN A 197 49.54 0.11 -9.31
N LEU A 198 48.46 -0.30 -8.64
CA LEU A 198 48.41 -1.49 -7.83
C LEU A 198 48.49 -2.76 -8.67
N THR A 199 48.90 -3.85 -8.03
CA THR A 199 48.83 -5.18 -8.63
C THR A 199 47.38 -5.66 -8.75
N ASP A 200 47.13 -6.62 -9.63
CA ASP A 200 45.81 -7.21 -9.86
C ASP A 200 45.24 -7.81 -8.57
N GLU A 201 46.07 -8.43 -7.73
CA GLU A 201 45.66 -8.98 -6.44
C GLU A 201 45.24 -7.89 -5.43
N GLU A 202 45.97 -6.78 -5.36
CA GLU A 202 45.62 -5.63 -4.52
C GLU A 202 44.32 -4.95 -5.01
N LYS A 203 44.16 -4.80 -6.33
CA LYS A 203 42.93 -4.28 -6.95
C LYS A 203 41.73 -5.16 -6.66
N ALA A 204 41.88 -6.48 -6.82
CA ALA A 204 40.82 -7.45 -6.54
C ALA A 204 40.34 -7.35 -5.08
N ALA A 205 41.27 -7.25 -4.12
CA ALA A 205 40.93 -7.08 -2.72
C ALA A 205 40.15 -5.77 -2.44
N LEU A 206 40.48 -4.67 -3.13
CA LEU A 206 39.75 -3.41 -3.00
C LEU A 206 38.35 -3.49 -3.65
N LYS A 207 38.23 -4.09 -4.83
CA LYS A 207 36.94 -4.28 -5.51
C LYS A 207 35.99 -5.17 -4.71
N GLN A 208 36.53 -6.15 -3.99
CA GLN A 208 35.76 -6.95 -3.05
C GLN A 208 35.15 -6.06 -1.94
N LYS A 209 35.94 -5.17 -1.33
CA LYS A 209 35.44 -4.22 -0.32
C LYS A 209 34.36 -3.29 -0.87
N VAL A 210 34.48 -2.84 -2.13
CA VAL A 210 33.45 -2.03 -2.80
C VAL A 210 32.15 -2.83 -2.92
N THR A 211 32.24 -4.10 -3.35
CA THR A 211 31.09 -4.99 -3.50
C THR A 211 30.40 -5.24 -2.15
N GLU A 212 31.18 -5.48 -1.10
CA GLU A 212 30.67 -5.68 0.27
C GLU A 212 29.96 -4.42 0.79
N ALA A 213 30.53 -3.23 0.57
CA ALA A 213 29.93 -1.96 0.96
C ALA A 213 28.63 -1.66 0.21
N GLN A 214 28.60 -1.92 -1.12
CA GLN A 214 27.40 -1.78 -1.93
C GLN A 214 26.29 -2.71 -1.44
N ASN A 215 26.57 -4.00 -1.24
CA ASN A 215 25.58 -4.96 -0.78
C ASN A 215 25.00 -4.58 0.60
N ALA A 216 25.85 -4.08 1.51
CA ALA A 216 25.40 -3.61 2.82
C ALA A 216 24.49 -2.38 2.71
N ALA A 217 24.81 -1.45 1.81
CA ALA A 217 23.98 -0.28 1.54
C ALA A 217 22.63 -0.64 0.91
N ASP A 218 22.63 -1.54 -0.08
CA ASP A 218 21.40 -2.02 -0.74
C ASP A 218 20.48 -2.72 0.26
N GLN A 219 21.03 -3.52 1.18
CA GLN A 219 20.26 -4.16 2.25
C GLN A 219 19.72 -3.15 3.26
N ALA A 220 20.47 -2.09 3.59
CA ALA A 220 19.97 -1.02 4.46
C ALA A 220 18.82 -0.25 3.79
N ILE A 221 18.91 0.01 2.49
CA ILE A 221 17.84 0.64 1.69
C ILE A 221 16.59 -0.24 1.67
N ASP A 222 16.75 -1.55 1.47
CA ASP A 222 15.62 -2.50 1.46
C ASP A 222 14.88 -2.53 2.79
N ASN A 223 15.63 -2.49 3.90
CA ASN A 223 15.07 -2.50 5.25
C ASN A 223 14.49 -1.16 5.70
N ALA A 224 14.80 -0.06 5.02
CA ALA A 224 14.30 1.26 5.37
C ALA A 224 12.78 1.35 5.15
N ALA A 225 12.06 1.80 6.18
CA ALA A 225 10.60 1.93 6.15
C ALA A 225 10.12 3.28 5.59
N THR A 226 10.89 4.36 5.78
CA THR A 226 10.49 5.72 5.37
C THR A 226 11.40 6.26 4.28
N ASN A 227 10.91 7.23 3.51
CA ASN A 227 11.71 7.93 2.51
C ASN A 227 12.98 8.57 3.12
N ALA A 228 12.88 9.08 4.34
CA ALA A 228 14.01 9.66 5.07
C ALA A 228 15.08 8.60 5.40
N ALA A 229 14.66 7.44 5.90
CA ALA A 229 15.57 6.33 6.20
C ALA A 229 16.22 5.76 4.93
N VAL A 230 15.49 5.71 3.80
CA VAL A 230 16.06 5.33 2.50
C VAL A 230 17.16 6.32 2.09
N THR A 231 16.90 7.62 2.23
CA THR A 231 17.88 8.68 1.89
C THR A 231 19.11 8.63 2.79
N GLU A 232 18.92 8.33 4.08
CA GLU A 232 20.02 8.14 5.04
C GLU A 232 20.87 6.91 4.68
N ALA A 233 20.24 5.77 4.40
CA ALA A 233 20.92 4.54 3.99
C ALA A 233 21.71 4.74 2.68
N GLN A 234 21.12 5.43 1.70
CA GLN A 234 21.82 5.83 0.47
C GLN A 234 23.07 6.66 0.78
N THR A 235 22.92 7.71 1.58
CA THR A 235 24.00 8.65 1.90
C THR A 235 25.15 7.94 2.62
N ASN A 236 24.82 7.11 3.62
CA ASN A 236 25.80 6.31 4.35
C ASN A 236 26.49 5.30 3.44
N GLY A 237 25.76 4.65 2.54
CA GLY A 237 26.29 3.69 1.57
C GLY A 237 27.29 4.32 0.61
N VAL A 238 26.90 5.43 -0.02
CA VAL A 238 27.77 6.21 -0.91
C VAL A 238 29.03 6.66 -0.17
N THR A 239 28.87 7.23 1.03
CA THR A 239 30.00 7.68 1.85
C THR A 239 30.96 6.54 2.18
N THR A 240 30.43 5.38 2.58
CA THR A 240 31.23 4.18 2.90
C THR A 240 32.03 3.71 1.69
N ILE A 241 31.41 3.70 0.50
CA ILE A 241 32.10 3.37 -0.75
C ILE A 241 33.18 4.39 -1.05
N ASP A 242 32.86 5.69 -0.98
CA ASP A 242 33.79 6.78 -1.27
C ASP A 242 34.98 6.82 -0.30
N ASP A 243 34.79 6.39 0.95
CA ASP A 243 35.84 6.29 1.97
C ASP A 243 36.78 5.09 1.77
N ILE A 244 36.48 4.17 0.83
CA ILE A 244 37.43 3.11 0.44
C ILE A 244 38.67 3.77 -0.18
N LYS A 245 39.75 3.74 0.60
CA LYS A 245 41.06 4.26 0.21
C LYS A 245 41.67 3.40 -0.88
N VAL A 246 42.09 4.06 -1.96
CA VAL A 246 42.90 3.47 -3.03
C VAL A 246 44.35 3.94 -2.80
N PRO A 247 45.26 3.06 -2.36
CA PRO A 247 46.66 3.44 -2.18
C PRO A 247 47.29 3.93 -3.49
N THR A 248 48.17 4.92 -3.40
CA THR A 248 48.90 5.46 -4.55
C THR A 248 50.07 4.57 -4.98
N GLU A 249 50.60 3.78 -4.05
CA GLU A 249 51.74 2.88 -4.24
C GLU A 249 51.34 1.44 -3.90
N SER A 250 51.93 0.48 -4.62
CA SER A 250 51.78 -0.95 -4.34
C SER A 250 52.81 -1.37 -3.30
N ALA A 251 52.36 -2.00 -2.22
CA ALA A 251 53.27 -2.47 -1.18
C ALA A 251 54.22 -3.56 -1.70
N VAL A 252 53.75 -4.35 -2.67
CA VAL A 252 54.54 -5.41 -3.31
C VAL A 252 55.62 -4.82 -4.22
N LYS A 253 55.28 -3.81 -5.03
CA LYS A 253 56.27 -3.09 -5.86
C LYS A 253 57.31 -2.36 -5.02
N GLU A 254 56.88 -1.67 -3.96
CA GLU A 254 57.80 -0.97 -3.05
C GLU A 254 58.78 -1.93 -2.35
N ALA A 255 58.29 -3.09 -1.89
CA ALA A 255 59.15 -4.11 -1.30
C ALA A 255 60.17 -4.67 -2.31
N ALA A 256 59.76 -4.92 -3.56
CA ALA A 256 60.64 -5.41 -4.62
C ALA A 256 61.72 -4.38 -4.97
N LYS A 257 61.35 -3.11 -5.20
CA LYS A 257 62.30 -2.02 -5.48
C LYS A 257 63.32 -1.84 -4.36
N LYS A 258 62.89 -1.94 -3.10
CA LYS A 258 63.78 -1.91 -1.94
C LYS A 258 64.80 -3.06 -1.97
N ALA A 259 64.37 -4.28 -2.31
CA ALA A 259 65.28 -5.43 -2.42
C ALA A 259 66.30 -5.26 -3.57
N VAL A 260 65.86 -4.75 -4.73
CA VAL A 260 66.75 -4.43 -5.85
C VAL A 260 67.79 -3.39 -5.45
N ALA A 261 67.37 -2.30 -4.79
CA ALA A 261 68.27 -1.24 -4.33
C ALA A 261 69.30 -1.74 -3.30
N GLU A 262 68.89 -2.62 -2.38
CA GLU A 262 69.79 -3.27 -1.41
C GLU A 262 70.81 -4.17 -2.12
N ALA A 263 70.38 -4.97 -3.11
CA ALA A 263 71.26 -5.83 -3.90
C ALA A 263 72.28 -5.02 -4.73
N ALA A 264 71.83 -3.93 -5.37
CA ALA A 264 72.69 -3.02 -6.11
C ALA A 264 73.75 -2.37 -5.20
N THR A 265 73.34 -1.92 -4.02
CA THR A 265 74.25 -1.38 -2.99
C THR A 265 75.30 -2.40 -2.57
N ALA A 266 74.88 -3.64 -2.27
CA ALA A 266 75.79 -4.72 -1.90
C ALA A 266 76.80 -5.03 -3.03
N LYS A 267 76.35 -5.04 -4.29
CA LYS A 267 77.22 -5.29 -5.45
C LYS A 267 78.24 -4.17 -5.66
N ASN A 268 77.82 -2.92 -5.52
CA ASN A 268 78.71 -1.76 -5.61
C ASN A 268 79.79 -1.78 -4.52
N ASN A 269 79.43 -2.11 -3.27
CA ASN A 269 80.40 -2.27 -2.19
C ASN A 269 81.44 -3.38 -2.47
N ALA A 270 81.00 -4.48 -3.08
CA ALA A 270 81.90 -5.56 -3.49
C ALA A 270 82.83 -5.13 -4.65
N ILE A 271 82.33 -4.35 -5.62
CA ILE A 271 83.14 -3.77 -6.70
C ILE A 271 84.20 -2.82 -6.12
N ASP A 272 83.82 -1.96 -5.17
CA ASP A 272 84.75 -1.01 -4.53
C ASP A 272 85.89 -1.72 -3.80
N SER A 273 85.58 -2.83 -3.16
CA SER A 273 86.53 -3.64 -2.40
C SER A 273 87.42 -4.53 -3.28
N SER A 274 87.27 -4.49 -4.61
CA SER A 274 88.06 -5.30 -5.54
C SER A 274 89.41 -4.66 -5.91
N ASN A 275 90.34 -5.48 -6.45
CA ASN A 275 91.65 -5.04 -6.94
C ASN A 275 91.63 -4.53 -8.40
N LEU A 276 90.45 -4.21 -8.94
CA LEU A 276 90.29 -3.66 -10.28
C LEU A 276 90.77 -2.21 -10.37
N THR A 277 91.04 -1.72 -11.58
CA THR A 277 91.33 -0.29 -11.78
C THR A 277 90.09 0.56 -11.57
N ASP A 278 90.28 1.86 -11.38
CA ASP A 278 89.17 2.80 -11.18
C ASP A 278 88.25 2.85 -12.41
N GLU A 279 88.80 2.79 -13.63
CA GLU A 279 88.02 2.73 -14.87
C GLU A 279 87.16 1.46 -14.96
N GLU A 280 87.71 0.31 -14.57
CA GLU A 280 86.98 -0.97 -14.55
C GLU A 280 85.87 -0.96 -13.50
N LYS A 281 86.14 -0.43 -12.31
CA LYS A 281 85.13 -0.25 -11.25
C LYS A 281 84.00 0.66 -11.70
N ALA A 282 84.32 1.80 -12.32
CA ALA A 282 83.34 2.74 -12.84
C ALA A 282 82.43 2.07 -13.89
N ALA A 283 83.00 1.33 -14.84
CA ALA A 283 82.23 0.61 -15.86
C ALA A 283 81.32 -0.46 -15.26
N LEU A 284 81.76 -1.19 -14.23
CA LEU A 284 80.93 -2.19 -13.54
C LEU A 284 79.80 -1.54 -12.72
N LYS A 285 80.08 -0.44 -12.02
CA LYS A 285 79.05 0.32 -11.29
C LYS A 285 77.98 0.88 -12.21
N GLN A 286 78.37 1.35 -13.40
CA GLN A 286 77.42 1.78 -14.42
C GLN A 286 76.48 0.62 -14.82
N LYS A 287 77.03 -0.57 -15.07
CA LYS A 287 76.21 -1.77 -15.37
C LYS A 287 75.26 -2.15 -14.23
N VAL A 288 75.69 -1.97 -12.97
CA VAL A 288 74.82 -2.19 -11.80
C VAL A 288 73.66 -1.18 -11.80
N THR A 289 73.93 0.11 -12.05
CA THR A 289 72.88 1.13 -12.15
C THR A 289 71.92 0.87 -13.32
N GLU A 290 72.44 0.49 -14.49
CA GLU A 290 71.61 0.12 -15.65
C GLU A 290 70.71 -1.08 -15.34
N ALA A 291 71.25 -2.12 -14.69
CA ALA A 291 70.46 -3.28 -14.28
C ALA A 291 69.42 -2.94 -13.22
N GLN A 292 69.75 -2.11 -12.23
CA GLN A 292 68.79 -1.63 -11.23
C GLN A 292 67.65 -0.86 -11.88
N ASN A 293 67.94 0.10 -12.75
CA ASN A 293 66.91 0.88 -13.44
C ASN A 293 65.99 -0.01 -14.31
N ALA A 294 66.56 -1.03 -14.96
CA ALA A 294 65.79 -1.99 -15.75
C ALA A 294 64.84 -2.83 -14.87
N ALA A 295 65.31 -3.29 -13.72
CA ALA A 295 64.47 -4.01 -12.74
C ALA A 295 63.37 -3.11 -12.17
N ASP A 296 63.70 -1.88 -11.77
CA ASP A 296 62.71 -0.91 -11.26
C ASP A 296 61.61 -0.63 -12.30
N GLN A 297 61.97 -0.49 -13.58
CA GLN A 297 61.00 -0.32 -14.67
C GLN A 297 60.16 -1.58 -14.93
N ALA A 298 60.76 -2.77 -14.82
CA ALA A 298 60.03 -4.03 -14.96
C ALA A 298 59.02 -4.21 -13.81
N ILE A 299 59.42 -3.90 -12.57
CA ILE A 299 58.54 -3.88 -11.38
C ILE A 299 57.39 -2.89 -11.55
N ASP A 300 57.67 -1.68 -12.05
CA ASP A 300 56.62 -0.68 -12.30
C ASP A 300 55.59 -1.15 -13.32
N ASN A 301 56.03 -1.82 -14.38
CA ASN A 301 55.16 -2.33 -15.44
C ASN A 301 54.46 -3.65 -15.09
N ALA A 302 54.90 -4.34 -14.04
CA ALA A 302 54.30 -5.61 -13.63
C ALA A 302 52.86 -5.40 -13.13
N ALA A 303 51.94 -6.19 -13.70
CA ALA A 303 50.53 -6.15 -13.34
C ALA A 303 50.20 -7.07 -12.15
N THR A 304 50.94 -8.15 -11.95
CA THR A 304 50.66 -9.16 -10.91
C THR A 304 51.78 -9.23 -9.89
N ASN A 305 51.46 -9.71 -8.68
CA ASN A 305 52.46 -10.00 -7.65
C ASN A 305 53.55 -10.97 -8.15
N ALA A 306 53.17 -11.96 -8.96
CA ALA A 306 54.11 -12.91 -9.55
C ALA A 306 55.09 -12.22 -10.51
N ALA A 307 54.59 -11.34 -11.39
CA ALA A 307 55.43 -10.59 -12.32
C ALA A 307 56.35 -9.59 -11.59
N VAL A 308 55.89 -8.99 -10.48
CA VAL A 308 56.74 -8.16 -9.62
C VAL A 308 57.87 -8.98 -8.97
N THR A 309 57.61 -10.24 -8.64
CA THR A 309 58.62 -11.13 -8.05
C THR A 309 59.63 -11.65 -9.08
N GLU A 310 59.20 -11.78 -10.34
CA GLU A 310 60.05 -12.21 -11.46
C GLU A 310 60.98 -11.10 -11.95
N ALA A 311 60.52 -9.84 -11.89
CA ALA A 311 61.24 -8.64 -12.29
C ALA A 311 62.44 -8.32 -11.37
#